data_AF-A0A527H6M2-F1
#
_entry.id   AF-A0A527H6M2-F1
#
_cell.length_a   1.000
_cell.length_b   1.000
_cell.length_c   1.000
_cell.angle_alpha   90.00
_cell.angle_beta   90.00
_cell.angle_gamma   90.00
#
_symmetry.space_group_name_H-M   'P 1'
#
loop_
_entity.id
_entity.type
_entity.pdbx_description
1 polymer ?
#
loop_
_entity_poly.entity_id
_entity_poly.type
_entity_poly.pdbx_seq_one_letter_code
_entity_poly.pdbx_strand_id
1 'polypeptide(L)'
;LLDMHKRGELPKEVDAYEVVSRYIKSIGKGILKVMSKMGISTYQSYCGAQIFDAIGLKTDFVQQYFTGTATLIEGVGLDEIAAETLSRHNDGFGNDPVLRNSLEVGGEYMFRMRGEAHIWSPDAVATLQHAVRQGSWETFKDYSAQIDSETARAQTIRGLFKIKLAGETGRKKVALDDVMSAADIVKRFSTGAMSFGSISREAHTTLARAMNQIGGKSNTGEGGEEADRYLPLPGGGKNPERSAIKQIASGRFGVTAEYLVNSDMMQIKVAQGAKPGEGGQLPGHKVDATIAKVRHSTPGVGLISPPPHHDIYSIEDLAQLIYDLKNVNPAADVSVKLVSEVGVGTVAAGVAKARADHITISGYDGGTGASPLTSLKHAGSPWEMGLAETHQTLVLNGLRSRVALQVDGGLRTGRDVIIGALLGADEFGFSTAPLIAAGCIMMRKCHLNTCPVGVATQDPVLRKRFKGTPEHVINFFFYVAEEVRELLAEMGYTHIDQIIGDSDLLEKRDLIVHWKARGLDFSKMFFKPDAPHEAVHWTERQKHPIDDVLDRKLI
;
A
#
# COMPACT_ATOMS: atom_id res chain seq x y z
N LEU A 1 -20.67 8.93 -25.91
CA LEU A 1 -21.85 9.35 -25.11
C LEU A 1 -23.05 9.74 -25.97
N LEU A 2 -22.95 10.75 -26.85
CA LEU A 2 -24.07 11.11 -27.74
C LEU A 2 -24.48 9.98 -28.70
N ASP A 3 -23.51 9.20 -29.19
CA ASP A 3 -23.80 8.00 -29.99
C ASP A 3 -24.59 6.94 -29.17
N MET A 4 -24.13 6.63 -27.96
CA MET A 4 -24.85 5.73 -27.02
C MET A 4 -26.28 6.22 -26.74
N HIS A 5 -26.48 7.53 -26.59
CA HIS A 5 -27.81 8.14 -26.46
C HIS A 5 -28.66 7.87 -27.71
N LYS A 6 -28.14 8.09 -28.92
CA LYS A 6 -28.85 7.79 -30.19
C LYS A 6 -29.23 6.31 -30.30
N ARG A 7 -28.40 5.42 -29.77
CA ARG A 7 -28.66 3.96 -29.72
C ARG A 7 -29.61 3.53 -28.61
N GLY A 8 -30.09 4.45 -27.77
CA GLY A 8 -31.02 4.16 -26.67
C GLY A 8 -30.39 3.42 -25.48
N GLU A 9 -29.06 3.51 -25.32
CA GLU A 9 -28.32 2.84 -24.24
C GLU A 9 -28.27 3.64 -22.94
N LEU A 10 -28.79 4.87 -22.95
CA LEU A 10 -28.91 5.72 -21.77
C LEU A 10 -30.39 5.78 -21.31
N PRO A 11 -30.66 6.12 -20.03
CA PRO A 11 -32.03 6.25 -19.55
C PRO A 11 -32.84 7.22 -20.41
N LYS A 12 -34.09 6.86 -20.72
CA LYS A 12 -34.95 7.57 -21.70
C LYS A 12 -35.25 9.02 -21.29
N GLU A 13 -35.19 9.29 -20.00
CA GLU A 13 -35.42 10.60 -19.40
C GLU A 13 -34.24 11.58 -19.57
N VAL A 14 -33.06 11.11 -20.00
CA VAL A 14 -31.87 11.96 -20.19
C VAL A 14 -31.76 12.38 -21.65
N ASP A 15 -31.96 13.66 -21.93
CA ASP A 15 -31.83 14.20 -23.30
C ASP A 15 -30.37 14.42 -23.72
N ALA A 16 -30.14 14.67 -25.00
CA ALA A 16 -28.80 14.86 -25.57
C ALA A 16 -28.04 16.05 -24.96
N TYR A 17 -28.72 17.14 -24.60
CA TYR A 17 -28.11 18.30 -23.94
C TYR A 17 -27.67 17.95 -22.52
N GLU A 18 -28.52 17.24 -21.80
CA GLU A 18 -28.23 16.76 -20.45
C GLU A 18 -27.05 15.78 -20.45
N VAL A 19 -26.92 14.89 -21.44
CA VAL A 19 -25.74 14.02 -21.60
C VAL A 19 -24.45 14.84 -21.64
N VAL A 20 -24.40 15.89 -22.47
CA VAL A 20 -23.21 16.75 -22.60
C VAL A 20 -22.96 17.55 -21.33
N SER A 21 -24.00 18.14 -20.74
CA SER A 21 -23.91 18.92 -19.50
C SER A 21 -23.40 18.07 -18.33
N ARG A 22 -23.90 16.84 -18.17
CA ARG A 22 -23.44 15.88 -17.16
C ARG A 22 -21.98 15.50 -17.38
N TYR A 23 -21.54 15.31 -18.63
CA TYR A 23 -20.14 15.04 -18.95
C TYR A 23 -19.23 16.21 -18.55
N ILE A 24 -19.54 17.44 -18.98
CA ILE A 24 -18.79 18.66 -18.63
C ILE A 24 -18.71 18.81 -17.11
N LYS A 25 -19.84 18.66 -16.40
CA LYS A 25 -19.89 18.72 -14.94
C LYS A 25 -19.00 17.67 -14.28
N SER A 26 -18.94 16.46 -14.84
CA SER A 26 -18.13 15.36 -14.32
C SER A 26 -16.64 15.63 -14.49
N ILE A 27 -16.23 16.14 -15.67
CA ILE A 27 -14.84 16.56 -15.93
C ILE A 27 -14.46 17.74 -15.02
N GLY A 28 -15.32 18.75 -14.90
CA GLY A 28 -15.08 19.90 -14.01
C GLY A 28 -14.87 19.47 -12.56
N LYS A 29 -15.71 18.56 -12.05
CA LYS A 29 -15.51 17.96 -10.72
C LYS A 29 -14.22 17.15 -10.63
N GLY A 30 -13.86 16.42 -11.68
CA GLY A 30 -12.61 15.65 -11.75
C GLY A 30 -11.38 16.54 -11.65
N ILE A 31 -11.35 17.66 -12.37
CA ILE A 31 -10.25 18.65 -12.33
C ILE A 31 -10.15 19.26 -10.94
N LEU A 32 -11.26 19.76 -10.38
CA LEU A 32 -11.29 20.30 -9.02
C LEU A 32 -10.77 19.28 -7.99
N LYS A 33 -11.14 18.01 -8.17
CA LYS A 33 -10.70 16.93 -7.30
C LYS A 33 -9.20 16.71 -7.40
N VAL A 34 -8.62 16.67 -8.60
CA VAL A 34 -7.17 16.54 -8.80
C VAL A 34 -6.44 17.71 -8.16
N MET A 35 -6.86 18.95 -8.42
CA MET A 35 -6.24 20.15 -7.84
C MET A 35 -6.26 20.14 -6.29
N SER A 36 -7.38 19.73 -5.70
CA SER A 36 -7.55 19.72 -4.24
C SER A 36 -6.62 18.74 -3.53
N LYS A 37 -6.09 17.71 -4.22
CA LYS A 37 -5.15 16.74 -3.63
C LYS A 37 -3.86 17.39 -3.13
N MET A 38 -3.47 18.51 -3.74
CA MET A 38 -2.27 19.29 -3.38
C MET A 38 -2.63 20.64 -2.73
N GLY A 39 -3.90 20.83 -2.33
CA GLY A 39 -4.37 22.10 -1.75
C GLY A 39 -4.55 23.26 -2.74
N ILE A 40 -4.46 23.01 -4.05
CA ILE A 40 -4.58 24.06 -5.07
C ILE A 40 -6.05 24.43 -5.26
N SER A 41 -6.35 25.72 -5.09
CA SER A 41 -7.73 26.23 -5.10
C SER A 41 -8.13 26.96 -6.38
N THR A 42 -7.18 27.31 -7.26
CA THR A 42 -7.45 28.06 -8.50
C THR A 42 -6.91 27.33 -9.72
N TYR A 43 -7.69 27.31 -10.80
CA TYR A 43 -7.29 26.67 -12.05
C TYR A 43 -6.07 27.37 -12.68
N GLN A 44 -6.00 28.70 -12.56
CA GLN A 44 -4.88 29.50 -13.07
C GLN A 44 -3.54 29.10 -12.43
N SER A 45 -3.52 28.85 -11.12
CA SER A 45 -2.30 28.39 -10.44
C SER A 45 -1.94 26.94 -10.77
N TYR A 46 -2.92 26.11 -11.14
CA TYR A 46 -2.68 24.74 -11.57
C TYR A 46 -2.10 24.66 -12.99
N CYS A 47 -2.51 25.57 -13.88
CA CYS A 47 -2.05 25.61 -15.27
C CYS A 47 -0.54 25.86 -15.35
N GLY A 48 0.18 24.95 -16.01
CA GLY A 48 1.63 25.08 -16.20
C GLY A 48 2.47 24.72 -14.96
N ALA A 49 1.85 24.43 -13.81
CA ALA A 49 2.57 24.07 -12.58
C ALA A 49 3.24 22.69 -12.61
N GLN A 50 2.92 21.85 -13.61
CA GLN A 50 3.48 20.51 -13.80
C GLN A 50 3.39 19.63 -12.55
N ILE A 51 2.21 19.59 -11.91
CA ILE A 51 1.98 18.77 -10.71
C ILE A 51 1.75 17.30 -11.09
N PHE A 52 2.80 16.67 -11.59
CA PHE A 52 2.88 15.25 -11.92
C PHE A 52 4.33 14.78 -11.89
N ASP A 53 4.52 13.48 -11.67
CA ASP A 53 5.81 12.81 -11.77
C ASP A 53 5.90 12.03 -13.08
N ALA A 54 7.07 12.03 -13.73
CA ALA A 54 7.33 11.19 -14.89
C ALA A 54 7.99 9.88 -14.45
N ILE A 55 7.40 8.75 -14.86
CA ILE A 55 7.93 7.40 -14.61
C ILE A 55 8.09 6.69 -15.96
N GLY A 56 9.30 6.26 -16.26
CA GLY A 56 9.62 5.57 -17.51
C GLY A 56 9.83 6.50 -18.70
N LEU A 57 10.10 7.80 -18.48
CA LEU A 57 10.46 8.75 -19.54
C LEU A 57 11.93 9.17 -19.39
N LYS A 58 12.67 9.19 -20.49
CA LYS A 58 14.09 9.60 -20.51
C LYS A 58 14.25 11.07 -20.12
N THR A 59 15.38 11.37 -19.50
CA THR A 59 15.71 12.70 -19.00
C THR A 59 15.74 13.75 -20.12
N ASP A 60 16.29 13.43 -21.29
CA ASP A 60 16.36 14.32 -22.46
C ASP A 60 14.95 14.70 -23.00
N PHE A 61 14.06 13.72 -23.10
CA PHE A 61 12.66 13.92 -23.48
C PHE A 61 11.93 14.83 -22.49
N VAL A 62 12.06 14.57 -21.20
CA VAL A 62 11.44 15.40 -20.15
C VAL A 62 12.01 16.82 -20.18
N GLN A 63 13.33 16.99 -20.33
CA GLN A 63 13.95 18.31 -20.42
C GLN A 63 13.44 19.13 -21.60
N GLN A 64 13.16 18.51 -22.74
CA GLN A 64 12.70 19.21 -23.93
C GLN A 64 11.20 19.53 -23.91
N TYR A 65 10.36 18.60 -23.45
CA TYR A 65 8.89 18.70 -23.61
C TYR A 65 8.13 18.97 -22.31
N PHE A 66 8.74 18.69 -21.15
CA PHE A 66 8.16 18.82 -19.82
C PHE A 66 9.20 19.39 -18.83
N THR A 67 9.92 20.43 -19.26
CA THR A 67 11.05 21.00 -18.52
C THR A 67 10.64 21.33 -17.08
N GLY A 68 11.37 20.76 -16.11
CA GLY A 68 11.11 20.93 -14.67
C GLY A 68 10.42 19.74 -14.00
N THR A 69 9.82 18.82 -14.77
CA THR A 69 9.23 17.58 -14.22
C THR A 69 10.31 16.60 -13.76
N ALA A 70 10.11 15.97 -12.60
CA ALA A 70 11.03 14.95 -12.10
C ALA A 70 10.86 13.61 -12.84
N THR A 71 11.98 12.94 -13.12
CA THR A 71 12.02 11.54 -13.60
C THR A 71 13.12 10.77 -12.85
N LEU A 72 12.69 9.86 -11.97
CA LEU A 72 13.60 9.01 -11.17
C LEU A 72 13.89 7.67 -11.85
N ILE A 73 12.91 7.15 -12.60
CA ILE A 73 13.06 5.94 -13.41
C ILE A 73 13.01 6.37 -14.87
N GLU A 74 14.16 6.34 -15.53
CA GLU A 74 14.24 6.66 -16.97
C GLU A 74 13.56 5.57 -17.81
N GLY A 75 13.39 5.78 -19.12
CA GLY A 75 12.76 4.76 -19.96
C GLY A 75 12.70 5.10 -21.43
N VAL A 76 11.52 5.46 -21.93
CA VAL A 76 11.25 5.70 -23.35
C VAL A 76 11.46 7.16 -23.75
N GLY A 77 11.81 7.39 -25.01
CA GLY A 77 11.89 8.70 -25.64
C GLY A 77 10.97 8.82 -26.86
N LEU A 78 11.31 9.73 -27.78
CA LEU A 78 10.48 10.02 -28.96
C LEU A 78 10.28 8.82 -29.88
N ASP A 79 11.35 8.08 -30.18
CA ASP A 79 11.27 6.94 -31.12
C ASP A 79 10.28 5.89 -30.62
N GLU A 80 10.34 5.60 -29.33
CA GLU A 80 9.45 4.62 -28.74
C GLU A 80 8.01 5.10 -28.66
N ILE A 81 7.78 6.37 -28.30
CA ILE A 81 6.45 6.99 -28.27
C ILE A 81 5.85 7.05 -29.68
N ALA A 82 6.65 7.38 -30.70
CA ALA A 82 6.23 7.42 -32.09
C ALA A 82 5.82 6.02 -32.59
N ALA A 83 6.62 4.99 -32.27
CA ALA A 83 6.31 3.61 -32.63
C ALA A 83 4.98 3.13 -31.99
N GLU A 84 4.76 3.42 -30.70
CA GLU A 84 3.53 3.05 -30.01
C GLU A 84 2.31 3.82 -30.54
N THR A 85 2.48 5.10 -30.87
CA THR A 85 1.43 5.93 -31.47
C THR A 85 1.05 5.41 -32.86
N LEU A 86 2.04 5.02 -33.67
CA LEU A 86 1.81 4.45 -34.99
C LEU A 86 1.12 3.07 -34.91
N SER A 87 1.47 2.23 -33.92
CA SER A 87 0.78 0.96 -33.69
C SER A 87 -0.70 1.17 -33.43
N ARG A 88 -1.06 2.02 -32.47
CA ARG A 88 -2.47 2.31 -32.14
C ARG A 88 -3.22 2.94 -33.31
N HIS A 89 -2.54 3.77 -34.10
CA HIS A 89 -3.09 4.30 -35.35
C HIS A 89 -3.42 3.16 -36.33
N ASN A 90 -2.47 2.26 -36.60
CA ASN A 90 -2.68 1.13 -37.50
C ASN A 90 -3.80 0.21 -37.03
N ASP A 91 -3.95 0.00 -35.72
CA ASP A 91 -5.05 -0.80 -35.16
C ASP A 91 -6.41 -0.12 -35.39
N GLY A 92 -6.48 1.21 -35.17
CA GLY A 92 -7.70 1.99 -35.37
C GLY A 92 -8.13 2.16 -36.83
N PHE A 93 -7.19 2.10 -37.78
CA PHE A 93 -7.43 2.14 -39.23
C PHE A 93 -7.29 0.76 -39.89
N GLY A 94 -7.15 -0.30 -39.10
CA GLY A 94 -6.97 -1.66 -39.56
C GLY A 94 -8.24 -2.26 -40.16
N ASN A 95 -8.08 -3.41 -40.82
CA ASN A 95 -9.19 -4.16 -41.42
C ASN A 95 -9.68 -5.30 -40.51
N ASP A 96 -9.48 -5.21 -39.20
CA ASP A 96 -9.95 -6.25 -38.27
C ASP A 96 -11.49 -6.33 -38.32
N PRO A 97 -12.07 -7.45 -38.78
CA PRO A 97 -13.51 -7.57 -38.94
C PRO A 97 -14.27 -7.59 -37.60
N VAL A 98 -13.60 -7.95 -36.50
CA VAL A 98 -14.18 -7.98 -35.14
C VAL A 98 -14.24 -6.57 -34.55
N LEU A 99 -13.18 -5.79 -34.71
CA LEU A 99 -13.08 -4.42 -34.17
C LEU A 99 -13.67 -3.34 -35.09
N ARG A 100 -14.09 -3.69 -36.31
CA ARG A 100 -14.67 -2.74 -37.28
C ARG A 100 -15.78 -1.84 -36.72
N ASN A 101 -16.61 -2.37 -35.82
CA ASN A 101 -17.70 -1.65 -35.17
C ASN A 101 -17.63 -1.73 -33.64
N SER A 102 -16.49 -2.13 -33.07
CA SER A 102 -16.35 -2.31 -31.62
C SER A 102 -14.94 -1.95 -31.13
N LEU A 103 -14.86 -1.46 -29.89
CA LEU A 103 -13.58 -1.29 -29.21
C LEU A 103 -13.17 -2.59 -28.55
N GLU A 104 -11.87 -2.77 -28.33
CA GLU A 104 -11.39 -3.84 -27.46
C GLU A 104 -12.01 -3.69 -26.06
N VAL A 105 -12.35 -4.83 -25.45
CA VAL A 105 -13.02 -4.86 -24.14
C VAL A 105 -12.09 -4.32 -23.04
N GLY A 106 -10.79 -4.52 -23.20
CA GLY A 106 -9.78 -4.23 -22.19
C GLY A 106 -9.96 -5.03 -20.90
N GLY A 107 -9.05 -4.80 -19.97
CA GLY A 107 -8.92 -5.43 -18.67
C GLY A 107 -8.26 -4.52 -17.63
N GLU A 108 -7.98 -3.25 -17.95
CA GLU A 108 -7.18 -2.36 -17.11
C GLU A 108 -7.69 -2.25 -15.66
N TYR A 109 -9.01 -2.12 -15.48
CA TYR A 109 -9.66 -1.98 -14.17
C TYR A 109 -10.06 -3.32 -13.52
N MET A 110 -10.37 -4.32 -14.33
CA MET A 110 -10.85 -5.63 -13.89
C MET A 110 -10.26 -6.71 -14.77
N PHE A 111 -9.76 -7.77 -14.14
CA PHE A 111 -9.21 -8.91 -14.85
C PHE A 111 -10.21 -9.46 -15.87
N ARG A 112 -9.71 -9.68 -17.09
CA ARG A 112 -10.39 -10.43 -18.14
C ARG A 112 -9.38 -11.36 -18.81
N MET A 113 -9.85 -12.52 -19.27
CA MET A 113 -8.99 -13.54 -19.88
C MET A 113 -8.19 -13.03 -21.10
N ARG A 114 -8.74 -12.06 -21.84
CA ARG A 114 -8.10 -11.44 -23.02
C ARG A 114 -7.79 -9.95 -22.80
N GLY A 115 -7.72 -9.50 -21.55
CA GLY A 115 -7.39 -8.11 -21.22
C GLY A 115 -5.94 -7.97 -20.76
N GLU A 116 -5.59 -6.79 -20.25
CA GLU A 116 -4.29 -6.55 -19.62
C GLU A 116 -4.06 -7.53 -18.46
N ALA A 117 -2.80 -7.90 -18.25
CA ALA A 117 -2.42 -8.81 -17.20
C ALA A 117 -2.55 -8.16 -15.81
N HIS A 118 -2.96 -8.96 -14.82
CA HIS A 118 -3.03 -8.55 -13.41
C HIS A 118 -2.17 -9.48 -12.58
N ILE A 119 -1.45 -8.92 -11.62
CA ILE A 119 -0.62 -9.72 -10.69
C ILE A 119 -1.51 -10.70 -9.91
N TRP A 120 -2.69 -10.23 -9.50
CA TRP A 120 -3.71 -11.09 -8.90
C TRP A 120 -4.59 -11.72 -9.99
N SER A 121 -4.10 -12.80 -10.59
CA SER A 121 -4.88 -13.67 -11.47
C SER A 121 -5.81 -14.59 -10.65
N PRO A 122 -6.89 -15.13 -11.25
CA PRO A 122 -7.71 -16.15 -10.60
C PRO A 122 -6.91 -17.37 -10.14
N ASP A 123 -5.93 -17.79 -10.94
CA ASP A 123 -5.08 -18.94 -10.62
C ASP A 123 -4.21 -18.66 -9.39
N ALA A 124 -3.52 -17.52 -9.35
CA ALA A 124 -2.69 -17.14 -8.19
C ALA A 124 -3.54 -17.02 -6.91
N VAL A 125 -4.76 -16.47 -7.01
CA VAL A 125 -5.72 -16.40 -5.90
C VAL A 125 -6.11 -17.80 -5.42
N ALA A 126 -6.43 -18.72 -6.34
CA ALA A 126 -6.83 -20.08 -6.01
C ALA A 126 -5.66 -20.88 -5.40
N THR A 127 -4.47 -20.82 -6.00
CA THR A 127 -3.27 -21.52 -5.52
C THR A 127 -2.89 -21.04 -4.11
N LEU A 128 -2.90 -19.74 -3.83
CA LEU A 128 -2.64 -19.21 -2.49
C LEU A 128 -3.68 -19.73 -1.48
N GLN A 129 -4.97 -19.69 -1.82
CA GLN A 129 -6.03 -20.19 -0.94
C GLN A 129 -5.90 -21.70 -0.67
N HIS A 130 -5.48 -22.48 -1.66
CA HIS A 130 -5.23 -23.92 -1.48
C HIS A 130 -4.03 -24.16 -0.57
N ALA A 131 -2.92 -23.46 -0.79
CA ALA A 131 -1.71 -23.58 0.02
C ALA A 131 -2.00 -23.38 1.52
N VAL A 132 -2.67 -22.27 1.86
CA VAL A 132 -2.92 -21.91 3.27
C VAL A 132 -3.99 -22.77 3.95
N ARG A 133 -4.96 -23.30 3.19
CA ARG A 133 -6.02 -24.18 3.73
C ARG A 133 -5.54 -25.60 3.95
N GLN A 134 -4.66 -26.08 3.09
CA GLN A 134 -4.12 -27.44 3.16
C GLN A 134 -2.86 -27.53 4.02
N GLY A 135 -2.28 -26.39 4.41
CA GLY A 135 -1.01 -26.38 5.12
C GLY A 135 0.18 -26.78 4.22
N SER A 136 0.11 -26.49 2.92
CA SER A 136 1.06 -26.98 1.92
C SER A 136 2.10 -25.92 1.52
N TRP A 137 3.34 -26.11 2.00
CA TRP A 137 4.49 -25.30 1.59
C TRP A 137 4.80 -25.42 0.09
N GLU A 138 4.72 -26.62 -0.48
CA GLU A 138 4.98 -26.84 -1.91
C GLU A 138 3.99 -26.06 -2.78
N THR A 139 2.71 -26.06 -2.42
CA THR A 139 1.69 -25.27 -3.14
C THR A 139 1.89 -23.77 -2.96
N PHE A 140 2.46 -23.33 -1.83
CA PHE A 140 2.87 -21.94 -1.68
C PHE A 140 4.04 -21.57 -2.61
N LYS A 141 5.02 -22.45 -2.77
CA LYS A 141 6.11 -22.26 -3.74
C LYS A 141 5.59 -22.17 -5.17
N ASP A 142 4.59 -22.97 -5.53
CA ASP A 142 3.90 -22.85 -6.83
C ASP A 142 3.24 -21.47 -6.99
N TYR A 143 2.55 -20.99 -5.94
CA TYR A 143 1.98 -19.65 -5.92
C TYR A 143 3.06 -18.57 -6.06
N SER A 144 4.14 -18.65 -5.29
CA SER A 144 5.23 -17.69 -5.34
C SER A 144 5.85 -17.66 -6.73
N ALA A 145 6.15 -18.82 -7.32
CA ALA A 145 6.66 -18.94 -8.68
C ALA A 145 5.73 -18.34 -9.75
N GLN A 146 4.40 -18.40 -9.56
CA GLN A 146 3.45 -17.72 -10.45
C GLN A 146 3.56 -16.19 -10.34
N ILE A 147 3.58 -15.66 -9.10
CA ILE A 147 3.73 -14.22 -8.83
C ILE A 147 5.09 -13.69 -9.31
N ASP A 148 6.11 -14.53 -9.23
CA ASP A 148 7.49 -14.25 -9.62
C ASP A 148 7.84 -14.72 -11.04
N SER A 149 6.86 -15.16 -11.82
CA SER A 149 7.07 -15.53 -13.21
C SER A 149 7.51 -14.32 -14.05
N GLU A 150 8.16 -14.54 -15.19
CA GLU A 150 8.64 -13.45 -16.05
C GLU A 150 7.53 -12.49 -16.48
N THR A 151 6.36 -13.04 -16.84
CA THR A 151 5.16 -12.26 -17.22
C THR A 151 4.57 -11.47 -16.06
N ALA A 152 4.60 -12.01 -14.84
CA ALA A 152 4.13 -11.31 -13.65
C ALA A 152 5.13 -10.23 -13.20
N ARG A 153 6.43 -10.51 -13.32
CA ARG A 153 7.52 -9.59 -13.00
C ARG A 153 7.55 -8.36 -13.91
N ALA A 154 7.12 -8.47 -15.17
CA ALA A 154 7.01 -7.31 -16.08
C ALA A 154 5.96 -6.27 -15.65
N GLN A 155 5.15 -6.54 -14.63
CA GLN A 155 4.05 -5.67 -14.16
C GLN A 155 4.43 -4.76 -13.00
N THR A 156 5.63 -4.92 -12.43
CA THR A 156 6.13 -4.10 -11.31
C THR A 156 7.57 -3.69 -11.54
N ILE A 157 7.99 -2.58 -10.92
CA ILE A 157 9.38 -2.13 -11.00
C ILE A 157 10.31 -3.16 -10.35
N ARG A 158 10.00 -3.66 -9.15
CA ARG A 158 10.78 -4.72 -8.48
C ARG A 158 10.88 -6.05 -9.22
N GLY A 159 9.98 -6.35 -10.15
CA GLY A 159 10.11 -7.54 -10.99
C GLY A 159 11.28 -7.47 -11.98
N LEU A 160 11.77 -6.26 -12.26
CA LEU A 160 12.93 -6.00 -13.12
C LEU A 160 14.26 -6.07 -12.38
N PHE A 161 14.24 -6.28 -11.06
CA PHE A 161 15.45 -6.41 -10.26
C PHE A 161 15.90 -7.87 -10.19
N LYS A 162 17.21 -8.07 -10.15
CA LYS A 162 17.84 -9.32 -9.74
C LYS A 162 18.51 -9.08 -8.39
N ILE A 163 18.34 -10.03 -7.49
CA ILE A 163 19.02 -10.08 -6.21
C ILE A 163 20.31 -10.86 -6.45
N LYS A 164 21.45 -10.27 -6.11
CA LYS A 164 22.75 -10.93 -6.21
C LYS A 164 22.86 -12.02 -5.15
N LEU A 165 23.25 -13.22 -5.57
CA LEU A 165 23.42 -14.35 -4.67
C LEU A 165 24.84 -14.40 -4.10
N ALA A 166 25.08 -15.27 -3.11
CA ALA A 166 26.38 -15.36 -2.42
C ALA A 166 27.57 -15.50 -3.39
N GLY A 167 27.43 -16.32 -4.43
CA GLY A 167 28.49 -16.55 -5.42
C GLY A 167 28.86 -15.31 -6.24
N GLU A 168 27.94 -14.38 -6.43
CA GLU A 168 28.13 -13.13 -7.19
C GLU A 168 28.75 -12.02 -6.33
N THR A 169 28.69 -12.17 -5.01
CA THR A 169 29.19 -11.19 -4.02
C THR A 169 30.46 -11.68 -3.32
N GLY A 170 31.01 -12.83 -3.72
CA GLY A 170 32.18 -13.44 -3.09
C GLY A 170 31.89 -14.05 -1.70
N ARG A 171 30.61 -14.16 -1.31
CA ARG A 171 30.18 -14.82 -0.08
C ARG A 171 29.98 -16.32 -0.30
N LYS A 172 29.88 -17.07 0.80
CA LYS A 172 29.42 -18.46 0.79
C LYS A 172 27.95 -18.51 1.22
N LYS A 173 27.18 -19.40 0.61
CA LYS A 173 25.83 -19.74 1.11
C LYS A 173 25.96 -20.22 2.56
N VAL A 174 24.96 -19.89 3.37
CA VAL A 174 24.85 -20.39 4.75
C VAL A 174 23.82 -21.50 4.83
N ALA A 175 23.88 -22.35 5.85
CA ALA A 175 22.85 -23.37 6.05
C ALA A 175 21.53 -22.70 6.47
N LEU A 176 20.40 -23.23 6.03
CA LEU A 176 19.09 -22.68 6.39
C LEU A 176 18.85 -22.67 7.92
N ASP A 177 19.42 -23.65 8.62
CA ASP A 177 19.36 -23.76 10.08
C ASP A 177 20.14 -22.65 10.82
N ASP A 178 21.13 -22.03 10.15
CA ASP A 178 21.88 -20.90 10.71
C ASP A 178 21.15 -19.56 10.50
N VAL A 179 20.10 -19.54 9.66
CA VAL A 179 19.29 -18.34 9.40
C VAL A 179 18.27 -18.16 10.53
N MET A 180 18.05 -16.89 10.91
CA MET A 180 17.06 -16.48 11.90
C MET A 180 15.71 -17.18 11.67
N SER A 181 15.01 -17.47 12.78
CA SER A 181 13.78 -18.26 12.73
C SER A 181 12.66 -17.53 11.99
N ALA A 182 11.75 -18.28 11.35
CA ALA A 182 10.57 -17.69 10.73
C ALA A 182 9.69 -16.98 11.77
N ALA A 183 9.67 -17.49 13.01
CA ALA A 183 8.97 -16.88 14.14
C ALA A 183 9.53 -15.49 14.52
N ASP A 184 10.81 -15.21 14.26
CA ASP A 184 11.39 -13.88 14.45
C ASP A 184 11.13 -12.96 13.25
N ILE A 185 11.12 -13.51 12.04
CA ILE A 185 10.80 -12.74 10.82
C ILE A 185 9.35 -12.23 10.86
N VAL A 186 8.37 -13.07 11.24
CA VAL A 186 6.95 -12.67 11.24
C VAL A 186 6.64 -11.52 12.21
N LYS A 187 7.49 -11.25 13.21
CA LYS A 187 7.35 -10.08 14.11
C LYS A 187 7.54 -8.75 13.37
N ARG A 188 8.24 -8.76 12.22
CA ARG A 188 8.41 -7.62 11.32
C ARG A 188 7.24 -7.44 10.36
N PHE A 189 6.28 -8.37 10.37
CA PHE A 189 5.13 -8.34 9.49
C PHE A 189 3.92 -7.71 10.18
N SER A 190 3.18 -6.92 9.42
CA SER A 190 1.89 -6.41 9.85
C SER A 190 0.83 -6.56 8.78
N THR A 191 -0.42 -6.67 9.20
CA THR A 191 -1.55 -6.49 8.29
C THR A 191 -1.80 -5.01 8.08
N GLY A 192 -1.99 -4.62 6.82
CA GLY A 192 -2.23 -3.22 6.49
C GLY A 192 -3.57 -2.71 7.01
N ALA A 193 -3.67 -1.38 7.09
CA ALA A 193 -4.79 -0.68 7.67
C ALA A 193 -6.10 -0.86 6.86
N MET A 194 -7.00 -1.72 7.35
CA MET A 194 -8.26 -2.04 6.69
C MET A 194 -9.42 -1.84 7.66
N SER A 195 -10.21 -0.79 7.45
CA SER A 195 -11.21 -0.36 8.42
C SER A 195 -12.33 -1.39 8.62
N PHE A 196 -12.74 -1.61 9.88
CA PHE A 196 -14.06 -2.17 10.17
C PHE A 196 -15.14 -1.31 9.51
N GLY A 197 -16.00 -1.95 8.70
CA GLY A 197 -16.95 -1.29 7.79
C GLY A 197 -16.56 -1.51 6.32
N SER A 198 -15.28 -1.30 5.97
CA SER A 198 -14.77 -1.70 4.65
C SER A 198 -14.75 -3.22 4.55
N ILE A 199 -14.17 -3.87 5.55
CA ILE A 199 -14.23 -5.32 5.76
C ILE A 199 -15.22 -5.65 6.89
N SER A 200 -15.71 -6.89 6.88
CA SER A 200 -16.59 -7.44 7.89
C SER A 200 -15.87 -7.59 9.23
N ARG A 201 -16.63 -7.67 10.33
CA ARG A 201 -16.06 -7.94 11.66
C ARG A 201 -15.28 -9.25 11.65
N GLU A 202 -15.83 -10.28 11.00
CA GLU A 202 -15.25 -11.62 10.94
C GLU A 202 -13.86 -11.59 10.27
N ALA A 203 -13.72 -10.89 9.15
CA ALA A 203 -12.42 -10.73 8.49
C ALA A 203 -11.46 -9.90 9.35
N HIS A 204 -11.94 -8.82 9.96
CA HIS A 204 -11.13 -7.90 10.77
C HIS A 204 -10.55 -8.59 12.03
N THR A 205 -11.39 -9.31 12.79
CA THR A 205 -10.94 -10.03 13.99
C THR A 205 -10.12 -11.26 13.64
N THR A 206 -10.37 -11.92 12.50
CA THR A 206 -9.52 -13.03 12.02
C THR A 206 -8.07 -12.57 11.80
N LEU A 207 -7.88 -11.41 11.17
CA LEU A 207 -6.55 -10.84 10.99
C LEU A 207 -5.91 -10.48 12.34
N ALA A 208 -6.66 -9.87 13.26
CA ALA A 208 -6.13 -9.51 14.58
C ALA A 208 -5.69 -10.74 15.38
N ARG A 209 -6.52 -11.78 15.43
CA ARG A 209 -6.20 -13.04 16.11
C ARG A 209 -4.96 -13.71 15.53
N ALA A 210 -4.86 -13.75 14.21
CA ALA A 210 -3.70 -14.32 13.53
C ALA A 210 -2.40 -13.58 13.88
N MET A 211 -2.40 -12.24 13.76
CA MET A 211 -1.19 -11.45 14.02
C MET A 211 -0.76 -11.49 15.48
N ASN A 212 -1.72 -11.38 16.41
CA ASN A 212 -1.44 -11.47 17.84
C ASN A 212 -0.88 -12.84 18.24
N GLN A 213 -1.29 -13.92 17.56
CA GLN A 213 -0.78 -15.27 17.83
C GLN A 213 0.67 -15.47 17.38
N ILE A 214 1.10 -14.79 16.31
CA ILE A 214 2.46 -14.92 15.76
C ILE A 214 3.41 -13.80 16.20
N GLY A 215 2.95 -12.87 17.04
CA GLY A 215 3.73 -11.73 17.50
C GLY A 215 3.95 -10.63 16.46
N GLY A 216 3.28 -10.71 15.31
CA GLY A 216 3.20 -9.58 14.37
C GLY A 216 2.08 -8.61 14.76
N LYS A 217 1.79 -7.63 13.90
CA LYS A 217 0.85 -6.54 14.24
C LYS A 217 -0.33 -6.49 13.29
N SER A 218 -1.56 -6.36 13.80
CA SER A 218 -2.72 -6.00 12.98
C SER A 218 -3.09 -4.53 13.13
N ASN A 219 -3.71 -3.95 12.09
CA ASN A 219 -4.05 -2.53 12.05
C ASN A 219 -5.56 -2.32 11.90
N THR A 220 -6.14 -1.46 12.74
CA THR A 220 -7.59 -1.20 12.76
C THR A 220 -8.12 -0.61 11.46
N GLY A 221 -7.29 0.14 10.73
CA GLY A 221 -7.76 1.10 9.74
C GLY A 221 -8.55 2.25 10.35
N GLU A 222 -9.08 3.13 9.49
CA GLU A 222 -9.76 4.39 9.86
C GLU A 222 -11.14 4.21 10.52
N GLY A 223 -11.55 2.97 10.81
CA GLY A 223 -12.94 2.66 11.15
C GLY A 223 -13.30 2.71 12.63
N GLY A 224 -12.32 2.92 13.50
CA GLY A 224 -12.40 2.58 14.91
C GLY A 224 -12.27 1.07 15.14
N GLU A 225 -12.39 0.65 16.40
CA GLU A 225 -12.43 -0.75 16.82
C GLU A 225 -13.43 -0.90 17.97
N GLU A 226 -14.18 -1.99 18.00
CA GLU A 226 -15.22 -2.19 19.00
C GLU A 226 -14.62 -2.41 20.40
N ALA A 227 -15.14 -1.70 21.40
CA ALA A 227 -14.55 -1.69 22.75
C ALA A 227 -14.58 -3.05 23.46
N ASP A 228 -15.46 -3.96 23.07
CA ASP A 228 -15.49 -5.32 23.62
C ASP A 228 -14.19 -6.10 23.30
N ARG A 229 -13.45 -5.68 22.26
CA ARG A 229 -12.14 -6.25 21.91
C ARG A 229 -11.03 -5.81 22.84
N TYR A 230 -11.26 -4.85 23.74
CA TYR A 230 -10.29 -4.41 24.76
C TYR A 230 -10.46 -5.17 26.07
N LEU A 231 -11.65 -5.71 26.32
CA LEU A 231 -11.97 -6.39 27.56
C LEU A 231 -11.18 -7.69 27.69
N PRO A 232 -10.58 -7.97 28.86
CA PRO A 232 -9.88 -9.22 29.07
C PRO A 232 -10.82 -10.42 28.94
N LEU A 233 -10.28 -11.55 28.49
CA LEU A 233 -11.02 -12.80 28.44
C LEU A 233 -11.34 -13.31 29.85
N PRO A 234 -12.34 -14.19 30.01
CA PRO A 234 -12.52 -14.96 31.24
C PRO A 234 -11.20 -15.66 31.61
N GLY A 235 -10.61 -15.29 32.75
CA GLY A 235 -9.27 -15.76 33.18
C GLY A 235 -8.15 -14.71 33.10
N GLY A 236 -8.45 -13.48 32.64
CA GLY A 236 -7.52 -12.34 32.71
C GLY A 236 -6.56 -12.18 31.52
N GLY A 237 -6.61 -13.10 30.54
CA GLY A 237 -5.80 -13.00 29.32
C GLY A 237 -6.21 -11.81 28.44
N LYS A 238 -5.26 -11.25 27.69
CA LYS A 238 -5.53 -10.23 26.68
C LYS A 238 -6.47 -10.79 25.60
N ASN A 239 -7.41 -9.97 25.15
CA ASN A 239 -8.30 -10.35 24.07
C ASN A 239 -7.53 -10.44 22.73
N PRO A 240 -7.50 -11.61 22.07
CA PRO A 240 -6.74 -11.79 20.83
C PRO A 240 -7.37 -11.05 19.64
N GLU A 241 -8.58 -10.51 19.79
CA GLU A 241 -9.21 -9.69 18.76
C GLU A 241 -8.73 -8.23 18.79
N ARG A 242 -8.03 -7.76 19.84
CA ARG A 242 -7.50 -6.39 19.91
C ARG A 242 -6.44 -6.14 18.85
N SER A 243 -6.61 -5.15 17.98
CA SER A 243 -5.54 -4.80 17.03
C SER A 243 -4.37 -4.09 17.72
N ALA A 244 -3.13 -4.43 17.36
CA ALA A 244 -1.94 -3.80 17.94
C ALA A 244 -1.76 -2.35 17.47
N ILE A 245 -2.00 -2.09 16.18
CA ILE A 245 -1.90 -0.77 15.57
C ILE A 245 -3.28 -0.13 15.50
N LYS A 246 -3.39 1.06 16.08
CA LYS A 246 -4.59 1.91 16.04
C LYS A 246 -4.36 3.06 15.08
N GLN A 247 -5.19 3.18 14.04
CA GLN A 247 -5.04 4.23 13.04
C GLN A 247 -5.84 5.49 13.39
N ILE A 248 -5.17 6.63 13.24
CA ILE A 248 -5.72 7.96 13.41
C ILE A 248 -5.73 8.63 12.03
N ALA A 249 -6.91 8.81 11.46
CA ALA A 249 -7.09 9.44 10.16
C ALA A 249 -7.91 10.73 10.28
N SER A 250 -8.00 11.49 9.19
CA SER A 250 -8.63 12.82 9.14
C SER A 250 -10.05 12.89 9.70
N GLY A 251 -10.85 11.85 9.49
CA GLY A 251 -12.23 11.78 10.00
C GLY A 251 -12.37 11.49 11.50
N ARG A 252 -11.28 11.09 12.18
CA ARG A 252 -11.24 10.72 13.62
C ARG A 252 -12.33 9.73 14.05
N PHE A 253 -12.82 8.90 13.13
CA PHE A 253 -13.87 7.93 13.42
C PHE A 253 -13.42 6.92 14.47
N GLY A 254 -14.15 6.88 15.59
CA GLY A 254 -13.87 5.95 16.70
C GLY A 254 -12.57 6.23 17.45
N VAL A 255 -11.95 7.39 17.26
CA VAL A 255 -10.75 7.79 18.01
C VAL A 255 -11.18 8.35 19.36
N THR A 256 -10.99 7.56 20.42
CA THR A 256 -11.26 7.93 21.82
C THR A 256 -10.03 7.68 22.68
N ALA A 257 -10.00 8.21 23.91
CA ALA A 257 -8.90 7.91 24.84
C ALA A 257 -8.78 6.40 25.11
N GLU A 258 -9.90 5.70 25.33
CA GLU A 258 -9.94 4.24 25.50
C GLU A 258 -9.37 3.48 24.30
N TYR A 259 -9.67 3.94 23.08
CA TYR A 259 -9.12 3.38 21.84
C TYR A 259 -7.59 3.54 21.78
N LEU A 260 -7.07 4.72 22.12
CA LEU A 260 -5.65 5.07 22.04
C LEU A 260 -4.80 4.35 23.11
N VAL A 261 -5.29 4.25 24.36
CA VAL A 261 -4.57 3.53 25.44
C VAL A 261 -4.50 2.02 25.21
N ASN A 262 -5.37 1.47 24.36
CA ASN A 262 -5.37 0.06 23.95
C ASN A 262 -4.56 -0.21 22.68
N SER A 263 -3.55 0.63 22.39
CA SER A 263 -2.63 0.49 21.26
C SER A 263 -1.23 0.08 21.72
N ASP A 264 -0.53 -0.69 20.90
CA ASP A 264 0.93 -0.83 20.97
C ASP A 264 1.61 0.19 20.04
N MET A 265 0.91 0.60 18.98
CA MET A 265 1.33 1.65 18.06
C MET A 265 0.13 2.48 17.57
N MET A 266 0.29 3.79 17.52
CA MET A 266 -0.67 4.76 17.01
C MET A 266 -0.20 5.26 15.65
N GLN A 267 -0.92 4.92 14.58
CA GLN A 267 -0.55 5.30 13.21
C GLN A 267 -1.35 6.52 12.73
N ILE A 268 -0.69 7.67 12.60
CA ILE A 268 -1.22 8.85 11.90
C ILE A 268 -1.24 8.53 10.40
N LYS A 269 -2.43 8.55 9.80
CA LYS A 269 -2.61 8.27 8.39
C LYS A 269 -2.71 9.56 7.59
N VAL A 270 -1.57 10.05 7.12
CA VAL A 270 -1.53 11.22 6.22
C VAL A 270 -2.12 10.86 4.86
N ALA A 271 -1.77 9.69 4.32
CA ALA A 271 -2.26 9.24 3.02
C ALA A 271 -2.32 7.71 2.88
N GLN A 272 -2.86 7.24 1.75
CA GLN A 272 -2.82 5.83 1.33
C GLN A 272 -2.62 5.71 -0.18
N GLY A 273 -1.87 4.70 -0.62
CA GLY A 273 -1.45 4.57 -2.03
C GLY A 273 -2.59 4.48 -3.04
N ALA A 274 -3.75 3.93 -2.67
CA ALA A 274 -4.90 3.79 -3.57
C ALA A 274 -5.68 5.10 -3.85
N LYS A 275 -5.43 6.16 -3.05
CA LYS A 275 -6.00 7.50 -3.24
C LYS A 275 -5.25 8.56 -2.41
N PRO A 276 -4.02 8.90 -2.80
CA PRO A 276 -3.29 10.00 -2.18
C PRO A 276 -4.03 11.33 -2.41
N GLY A 277 -3.91 12.24 -1.44
CA GLY A 277 -4.61 13.53 -1.44
C GLY A 277 -6.12 13.45 -1.22
N GLU A 278 -6.63 12.32 -0.73
CA GLU A 278 -8.06 12.13 -0.45
C GLU A 278 -8.31 11.35 0.85
N GLY A 279 -9.47 11.59 1.46
CA GLY A 279 -9.92 10.88 2.65
C GLY A 279 -10.52 9.49 2.40
N GLY A 280 -10.71 8.77 3.50
CA GLY A 280 -11.52 7.56 3.60
C GLY A 280 -12.90 7.70 2.97
N GLN A 281 -13.41 6.59 2.42
CA GLN A 281 -14.75 6.52 1.86
C GLN A 281 -15.42 5.23 2.31
N LEU A 282 -16.57 5.35 2.96
CA LEU A 282 -17.45 4.24 3.29
C LEU A 282 -18.86 4.55 2.78
N PRO A 283 -19.35 3.81 1.76
CA PRO A 283 -20.71 3.99 1.26
C PRO A 283 -21.77 3.81 2.36
N GLY A 284 -22.80 4.65 2.36
CA GLY A 284 -23.81 4.69 3.44
C GLY A 284 -24.55 3.36 3.65
N HIS A 285 -24.75 2.59 2.58
CA HIS A 285 -25.35 1.26 2.65
C HIS A 285 -24.45 0.19 3.30
N LYS A 286 -23.22 0.56 3.72
CA LYS A 286 -22.33 -0.24 4.57
C LYS A 286 -22.24 0.31 6.00
N VAL A 287 -22.95 1.38 6.32
CA VAL A 287 -22.96 2.00 7.65
C VAL A 287 -24.18 1.48 8.40
N ASP A 288 -24.07 0.26 8.91
CA ASP A 288 -25.10 -0.32 9.79
C ASP A 288 -25.05 0.32 11.19
N ALA A 289 -25.95 -0.11 12.08
CA ALA A 289 -26.03 0.44 13.44
C ALA A 289 -24.76 0.21 14.27
N THR A 290 -24.06 -0.90 14.06
CA THR A 290 -22.81 -1.22 14.77
C THR A 290 -21.67 -0.33 14.28
N ILE A 291 -21.52 -0.20 12.96
CA ILE A 291 -20.53 0.70 12.34
C ILE A 291 -20.80 2.15 12.76
N ALA A 292 -22.05 2.58 12.70
CA ALA A 292 -22.45 3.91 13.13
C ALA A 292 -22.09 4.17 14.60
N LYS A 293 -22.35 3.21 15.49
CA LYS A 293 -22.00 3.30 16.92
C LYS A 293 -20.49 3.44 17.12
N VAL A 294 -19.69 2.60 16.48
CA VAL A 294 -18.21 2.63 16.61
C VAL A 294 -17.63 3.95 16.09
N ARG A 295 -18.24 4.50 15.04
CA ARG A 295 -17.76 5.73 14.40
C ARG A 295 -18.37 7.02 14.96
N HIS A 296 -19.27 6.91 15.95
CA HIS A 296 -20.08 8.03 16.45
C HIS A 296 -20.81 8.78 15.31
N SER A 297 -21.40 8.02 14.39
CA SER A 297 -22.03 8.47 13.16
C SER A 297 -23.52 8.09 13.11
N THR A 298 -24.24 8.60 12.11
CA THR A 298 -25.61 8.20 11.79
C THR A 298 -25.64 6.95 10.90
N PRO A 299 -26.48 5.93 11.20
CA PRO A 299 -26.68 4.78 10.32
C PRO A 299 -27.18 5.17 8.92
N GLY A 300 -26.73 4.46 7.89
CA GLY A 300 -27.13 4.66 6.49
C GLY A 300 -26.51 5.86 5.78
N VAL A 301 -25.84 6.76 6.51
CA VAL A 301 -25.20 7.96 5.95
C VAL A 301 -23.80 7.62 5.44
N GLY A 302 -23.48 8.03 4.21
CA GLY A 302 -22.15 7.82 3.63
C GLY A 302 -21.08 8.63 4.36
N LEU A 303 -19.95 8.00 4.66
CA LEU A 303 -18.84 8.62 5.37
C LEU A 303 -17.70 8.89 4.41
N ILE A 304 -17.52 10.17 4.08
CA ILE A 304 -16.40 10.66 3.30
C ILE A 304 -15.56 11.50 4.24
N SER A 305 -14.36 11.02 4.57
CA SER A 305 -13.46 11.76 5.44
C SER A 305 -12.93 13.01 4.72
N PRO A 306 -12.66 14.11 5.43
CA PRO A 306 -11.92 15.23 4.87
C PRO A 306 -10.59 14.77 4.26
N PRO A 307 -10.11 15.38 3.16
CA PRO A 307 -8.79 15.04 2.63
C PRO A 307 -7.64 15.31 3.61
N PRO A 308 -7.51 16.49 4.24
CA PRO A 308 -6.48 16.73 5.23
C PRO A 308 -6.94 16.35 6.64
N HIS A 309 -5.98 16.09 7.52
CA HIS A 309 -6.20 16.23 8.96
C HIS A 309 -6.40 17.72 9.28
N HIS A 310 -7.48 18.07 9.96
CA HIS A 310 -7.77 19.48 10.29
C HIS A 310 -6.86 20.08 11.37
N ASP A 311 -6.05 19.23 11.98
CA ASP A 311 -5.03 19.51 12.99
C ASP A 311 -3.61 19.19 12.47
N ILE A 312 -3.42 19.07 11.15
CA ILE A 312 -2.10 18.97 10.52
C ILE A 312 -2.10 19.84 9.24
N TYR A 313 -1.64 21.08 9.34
CA TYR A 313 -1.43 21.96 8.18
C TYR A 313 0.04 22.27 7.90
N SER A 314 0.92 21.86 8.81
CA SER A 314 2.37 22.04 8.75
C SER A 314 3.08 20.87 9.44
N ILE A 315 4.42 20.83 9.33
CA ILE A 315 5.21 19.79 10.00
C ILE A 315 5.22 19.98 11.53
N GLU A 316 5.07 21.22 11.99
CA GLU A 316 4.94 21.59 13.39
C GLU A 316 3.63 21.06 13.98
N ASP A 317 2.53 21.15 13.22
CA ASP A 317 1.24 20.59 13.64
C ASP A 317 1.31 19.05 13.73
N LEU A 318 2.03 18.40 12.82
CA LEU A 318 2.28 16.96 12.92
C LEU A 318 3.07 16.63 14.21
N ALA A 319 4.09 17.42 14.53
CA ALA A 319 4.85 17.26 15.76
C ALA A 319 3.97 17.44 17.00
N GLN A 320 3.02 18.38 16.97
CA GLN A 320 2.05 18.56 18.04
C GLN A 320 1.14 17.33 18.19
N LEU A 321 0.62 16.78 17.08
CA LEU A 321 -0.20 15.57 17.17
C LEU A 321 0.59 14.37 17.69
N ILE A 322 1.85 14.19 17.27
CA ILE A 322 2.72 13.14 17.81
C ILE A 322 2.89 13.32 19.34
N TYR A 323 3.12 14.54 19.78
CA TYR A 323 3.21 14.88 21.20
C TYR A 323 1.90 14.57 21.95
N ASP A 324 0.75 14.95 21.41
CA ASP A 324 -0.56 14.68 22.03
C ASP A 324 -0.81 13.18 22.18
N LEU A 325 -0.54 12.40 21.14
CA LEU A 325 -0.69 10.94 21.16
C LEU A 325 0.21 10.30 22.23
N LYS A 326 1.46 10.75 22.36
CA LYS A 326 2.38 10.27 23.40
C LYS A 326 1.98 10.68 24.81
N ASN A 327 1.27 11.79 24.98
CA ASN A 327 0.69 12.14 26.28
C ASN A 327 -0.46 11.21 26.66
N VAL A 328 -1.30 10.82 25.69
CA VAL A 328 -2.40 9.87 25.91
C VAL A 328 -1.89 8.46 26.19
N ASN A 329 -0.93 7.97 25.40
CA ASN A 329 -0.33 6.64 25.59
C ASN A 329 1.20 6.71 25.45
N PRO A 330 1.93 6.89 26.57
CA PRO A 330 3.39 7.07 26.58
C PRO A 330 4.17 5.84 26.14
N ALA A 331 3.57 4.65 26.31
CA ALA A 331 4.21 3.38 26.02
C ALA A 331 4.12 2.97 24.54
N ALA A 332 3.12 3.49 23.81
CA ALA A 332 2.89 3.13 22.42
C ALA A 332 3.76 3.93 21.45
N ASP A 333 4.21 3.28 20.38
CA ASP A 333 4.96 3.92 19.30
C ASP A 333 4.04 4.81 18.43
N VAL A 334 4.55 5.90 17.87
CA VAL A 334 3.80 6.73 16.90
C VAL A 334 4.35 6.53 15.50
N SER A 335 3.48 6.02 14.62
CA SER A 335 3.77 5.80 13.20
C SER A 335 3.15 6.89 12.35
N VAL A 336 3.85 7.33 11.30
CA VAL A 336 3.29 8.21 10.26
C VAL A 336 3.26 7.48 8.93
N LYS A 337 2.08 7.35 8.33
CA LYS A 337 1.88 6.67 7.06
C LYS A 337 1.82 7.68 5.91
N LEU A 338 2.85 7.64 5.07
CA LEU A 338 3.02 8.43 3.86
C LEU A 338 2.79 7.57 2.62
N VAL A 339 2.71 8.22 1.45
CA VAL A 339 2.65 7.55 0.15
C VAL A 339 3.90 7.92 -0.64
N SER A 340 4.43 6.96 -1.38
CA SER A 340 5.51 7.17 -2.33
C SER A 340 5.11 8.18 -3.40
N GLU A 341 5.90 9.24 -3.50
CA GLU A 341 5.90 10.27 -4.55
C GLU A 341 7.29 10.91 -4.55
N VAL A 342 7.64 11.63 -5.63
CA VAL A 342 8.92 12.35 -5.64
C VAL A 342 8.93 13.40 -4.52
N GLY A 343 9.99 13.41 -3.70
CA GLY A 343 10.15 14.35 -2.59
C GLY A 343 9.67 13.80 -1.24
N VAL A 344 9.11 12.58 -1.19
CA VAL A 344 8.69 11.94 0.05
C VAL A 344 9.83 11.79 1.06
N GLY A 345 11.09 11.66 0.62
CA GLY A 345 12.23 11.56 1.52
C GLY A 345 12.46 12.84 2.32
N THR A 346 12.20 14.00 1.72
CA THR A 346 12.26 15.30 2.42
C THR A 346 11.18 15.38 3.49
N VAL A 347 9.96 14.96 3.17
CA VAL A 347 8.85 14.89 4.13
C VAL A 347 9.19 13.93 5.26
N ALA A 348 9.73 12.76 4.95
CA ALA A 348 10.14 11.76 5.95
C ALA A 348 11.21 12.29 6.91
N ALA A 349 12.16 13.09 6.43
CA ALA A 349 13.14 13.76 7.29
C ALA A 349 12.47 14.74 8.27
N GLY A 350 11.46 15.50 7.82
CA GLY A 350 10.63 16.33 8.68
C GLY A 350 9.89 15.50 9.73
N VAL A 351 9.27 14.39 9.32
CA VAL A 351 8.55 13.46 10.20
C VAL A 351 9.46 12.86 11.28
N ALA A 352 10.68 12.47 10.91
CA ALA A 352 11.68 11.97 11.86
C ALA A 352 12.09 13.05 12.89
N LYS A 353 12.21 14.32 12.46
CA LYS A 353 12.49 15.47 13.33
C LYS A 353 11.30 15.83 14.23
N ALA A 354 10.07 15.59 13.76
CA ALA A 354 8.83 15.66 14.54
C ALA A 354 8.70 14.51 15.55
N ARG A 355 9.74 13.65 15.66
CA ARG A 355 9.88 12.55 16.62
C ARG A 355 8.94 11.37 16.39
N ALA A 356 8.47 11.12 15.17
CA ALA A 356 7.82 9.85 14.88
C ALA A 356 8.79 8.68 15.16
N ASP A 357 8.29 7.61 15.79
CA ASP A 357 9.07 6.38 16.05
C ASP A 357 9.18 5.50 14.80
N HIS A 358 8.20 5.62 13.90
CA HIS A 358 8.03 4.74 12.77
C HIS A 358 7.44 5.48 11.56
N ILE A 359 7.90 5.17 10.35
CA ILE A 359 7.40 5.74 9.09
C ILE A 359 7.00 4.60 8.16
N THR A 360 5.77 4.64 7.65
CA THR A 360 5.33 3.71 6.59
C THR A 360 5.33 4.43 5.24
N ILE A 361 6.02 3.88 4.25
CA ILE A 361 5.95 4.32 2.85
C ILE A 361 5.05 3.36 2.06
N SER A 362 3.91 3.86 1.60
CA SER A 362 2.95 3.10 0.80
C SER A 362 3.13 3.32 -0.70
N GLY A 363 3.17 2.23 -1.47
CA GLY A 363 3.11 2.28 -2.95
C GLY A 363 1.71 2.48 -3.51
N TYR A 364 1.60 2.97 -4.75
CA TYR A 364 0.30 3.13 -5.43
C TYR A 364 -0.50 1.82 -5.57
N ASP A 365 0.18 0.67 -5.52
CA ASP A 365 -0.40 -0.66 -5.69
C ASP A 365 -1.09 -1.19 -4.42
N GLY A 366 -1.26 -0.34 -3.40
CA GLY A 366 -2.09 -0.59 -2.24
C GLY A 366 -3.57 -0.85 -2.57
N GLY A 367 -4.22 -1.68 -1.76
CA GLY A 367 -5.65 -1.99 -1.90
C GLY A 367 -6.57 -0.91 -1.31
N THR A 368 -7.85 -0.92 -1.69
CA THR A 368 -8.89 -0.11 -1.05
C THR A 368 -10.27 -0.73 -1.19
N GLY A 369 -11.14 -0.49 -0.20
CA GLY A 369 -12.55 -0.88 -0.27
C GLY A 369 -13.38 0.02 -1.19
N ALA A 370 -13.04 1.31 -1.29
CA ALA A 370 -13.73 2.31 -2.11
C ALA A 370 -12.82 3.50 -2.43
N SER A 371 -12.67 3.80 -3.73
CA SER A 371 -11.88 4.91 -4.25
C SER A 371 -12.36 5.31 -5.65
N PRO A 372 -12.25 6.58 -6.06
CA PRO A 372 -12.38 6.98 -7.46
C PRO A 372 -11.41 6.22 -8.36
N LEU A 373 -11.87 5.79 -9.53
CA LEU A 373 -11.05 5.04 -10.50
C LEU A 373 -9.82 5.82 -10.96
N THR A 374 -9.93 7.14 -11.08
CA THR A 374 -8.81 8.02 -11.45
C THR A 374 -7.68 7.95 -10.44
N SER A 375 -8.01 7.93 -9.15
CA SER A 375 -7.01 7.89 -8.07
C SER A 375 -6.34 6.52 -7.95
N LEU A 376 -7.05 5.44 -8.27
CA LEU A 376 -6.48 4.09 -8.32
C LEU A 376 -5.41 3.90 -9.39
N LYS A 377 -5.47 4.68 -10.48
CA LYS A 377 -4.62 4.50 -11.66
C LYS A 377 -3.60 5.61 -11.88
N HIS A 378 -3.83 6.79 -11.31
CA HIS A 378 -3.09 8.00 -11.68
C HIS A 378 -2.62 8.81 -10.46
N ALA A 379 -2.53 8.20 -9.27
CA ALA A 379 -2.01 8.89 -8.09
C ALA A 379 -1.11 7.98 -7.27
N GLY A 380 -0.02 8.57 -6.75
CA GLY A 380 1.05 7.85 -6.07
C GLY A 380 2.05 7.20 -7.04
N SER A 381 3.18 6.80 -6.48
CA SER A 381 4.31 6.21 -7.18
C SER A 381 4.66 4.81 -6.63
N PRO A 382 5.47 3.99 -7.34
CA PRO A 382 5.91 2.69 -6.85
C PRO A 382 6.59 2.84 -5.48
N TRP A 383 6.38 1.91 -4.56
CA TRP A 383 7.00 2.02 -3.24
C TRP A 383 8.52 1.88 -3.30
N GLU A 384 9.05 1.18 -4.30
CA GLU A 384 10.50 0.98 -4.49
C GLU A 384 11.22 2.33 -4.56
N MET A 385 10.62 3.30 -5.27
CA MET A 385 11.14 4.65 -5.45
C MET A 385 11.09 5.45 -4.15
N GLY A 386 9.92 5.55 -3.53
CA GLY A 386 9.74 6.36 -2.33
C GLY A 386 10.46 5.78 -1.11
N LEU A 387 10.56 4.45 -1.00
CA LEU A 387 11.30 3.78 0.07
C LEU A 387 12.80 4.09 -0.06
N ALA A 388 13.37 3.92 -1.25
CA ALA A 388 14.78 4.22 -1.49
C ALA A 388 15.08 5.71 -1.23
N GLU A 389 14.26 6.63 -1.73
CA GLU A 389 14.43 8.08 -1.50
C GLU A 389 14.36 8.41 0.00
N THR A 390 13.41 7.81 0.72
CA THR A 390 13.25 7.98 2.17
C THR A 390 14.46 7.47 2.92
N HIS A 391 14.89 6.24 2.64
CA HIS A 391 16.03 5.62 3.26
C HIS A 391 17.30 6.47 3.04
N GLN A 392 17.60 6.80 1.79
CA GLN A 392 18.77 7.61 1.41
C GLN A 392 18.76 8.97 2.10
N THR A 393 17.62 9.68 2.09
CA THR A 393 17.50 11.00 2.69
C THR A 393 17.70 10.95 4.21
N LEU A 394 17.12 9.96 4.89
CA LEU A 394 17.27 9.81 6.33
C LEU A 394 18.70 9.47 6.74
N VAL A 395 19.41 8.64 5.95
CA VAL A 395 20.83 8.33 6.19
C VAL A 395 21.68 9.58 6.02
N LEU A 396 21.53 10.29 4.90
CA LEU A 396 22.28 11.51 4.60
C LEU A 396 22.08 12.62 5.64
N ASN A 397 20.97 12.61 6.37
CA ASN A 397 20.68 13.57 7.45
C ASN A 397 20.98 13.05 8.86
N GLY A 398 21.53 11.83 9.01
CA GLY A 398 21.79 11.23 10.33
C GLY A 398 20.52 10.98 11.15
N LEU A 399 19.40 10.69 10.49
CA LEU A 399 18.09 10.49 11.13
C LEU A 399 17.64 9.03 11.13
N ARG A 400 18.22 8.19 10.25
CA ARG A 400 17.74 6.84 9.94
C ARG A 400 17.77 5.86 11.13
N SER A 401 18.77 5.96 12.02
CA SER A 401 18.92 5.08 13.20
C SER A 401 17.75 5.16 14.18
N ARG A 402 17.04 6.29 14.22
CA ARG A 402 16.02 6.62 15.21
C ARG A 402 14.60 6.26 14.80
N VAL A 403 14.41 5.83 13.57
CA VAL A 403 13.07 5.61 12.98
C VAL A 403 13.03 4.28 12.26
N ALA A 404 12.09 3.43 12.63
CA ALA A 404 11.78 2.21 11.89
C ALA A 404 11.05 2.55 10.58
N LEU A 405 11.55 2.06 9.45
CA LEU A 405 10.91 2.19 8.15
C LEU A 405 10.10 0.94 7.83
N GLN A 406 8.82 1.13 7.54
CA GLN A 406 7.97 0.10 6.99
C GLN A 406 7.64 0.40 5.54
N VAL A 407 7.57 -0.65 4.72
CA VAL A 407 6.99 -0.57 3.38
C VAL A 407 5.69 -1.34 3.27
N ASP A 408 4.70 -0.79 2.57
CA ASP A 408 3.55 -1.53 2.08
C ASP A 408 3.17 -1.11 0.64
N GLY A 409 2.27 -1.86 0.02
CA GLY A 409 1.93 -1.68 -1.40
C GLY A 409 2.20 -2.95 -2.17
N GLY A 410 1.22 -3.86 -2.16
CA GLY A 410 1.30 -5.07 -2.97
C GLY A 410 2.48 -6.02 -2.66
N LEU A 411 2.92 -6.13 -1.41
CA LEU A 411 3.83 -7.23 -1.02
C LEU A 411 3.07 -8.57 -1.02
N ARG A 412 3.68 -9.60 -1.61
CA ARG A 412 3.03 -10.89 -1.92
C ARG A 412 3.87 -12.11 -1.59
N THR A 413 5.19 -12.00 -1.64
CA THR A 413 6.17 -13.09 -1.50
C THR A 413 7.34 -12.67 -0.61
N GLY A 414 8.17 -13.62 -0.18
CA GLY A 414 9.43 -13.37 0.52
C GLY A 414 10.43 -12.60 -0.33
N ARG A 415 10.38 -12.73 -1.66
CA ARG A 415 11.19 -11.90 -2.58
C ARG A 415 10.87 -10.41 -2.44
N ASP A 416 9.58 -10.04 -2.33
CA ASP A 416 9.18 -8.65 -2.10
C ASP A 416 9.75 -8.11 -0.77
N VAL A 417 9.79 -8.96 0.27
CA VAL A 417 10.37 -8.62 1.58
C VAL A 417 11.87 -8.36 1.46
N ILE A 418 12.62 -9.25 0.80
CA ILE A 418 14.07 -9.06 0.60
C ILE A 418 14.34 -7.77 -0.18
N ILE A 419 13.60 -7.49 -1.24
CA ILE A 419 13.77 -6.23 -1.99
C ILE A 419 13.46 -5.02 -1.12
N GLY A 420 12.39 -5.07 -0.32
CA GLY A 420 12.08 -4.02 0.64
C GLY A 420 13.22 -3.81 1.64
N ALA A 421 13.81 -4.88 2.18
CA ALA A 421 14.94 -4.80 3.10
C ALA A 421 16.15 -4.14 2.43
N LEU A 422 16.54 -4.61 1.24
CA LEU A 422 17.67 -4.07 0.47
C LEU A 422 17.50 -2.58 0.12
N LEU A 423 16.25 -2.12 -0.07
CA LEU A 423 15.93 -0.70 -0.29
C LEU A 423 15.76 0.11 1.02
N GLY A 424 15.87 -0.54 2.19
CA GLY A 424 16.00 0.12 3.48
C GLY A 424 14.84 -0.07 4.47
N ALA A 425 13.88 -0.97 4.22
CA ALA A 425 12.78 -1.25 5.16
C ALA A 425 13.21 -2.18 6.32
N ASP A 426 12.78 -1.84 7.53
CA ASP A 426 12.89 -2.67 8.74
C ASP A 426 11.65 -3.58 8.94
N GLU A 427 10.46 -3.10 8.54
CA GLU A 427 9.16 -3.78 8.70
C GLU A 427 8.36 -3.85 7.38
N PHE A 428 7.41 -4.78 7.28
CA PHE A 428 6.71 -5.09 6.03
C PHE A 428 5.19 -5.22 6.23
N GLY A 429 4.42 -4.45 5.46
CA GLY A 429 2.96 -4.41 5.53
C GLY A 429 2.28 -5.18 4.42
N PHE A 430 1.34 -6.06 4.79
CA PHE A 430 0.59 -6.91 3.87
C PHE A 430 -0.92 -6.66 4.00
N SER A 431 -1.59 -6.33 2.89
CA SER A 431 -3.05 -6.07 2.91
C SER A 431 -3.83 -7.11 2.12
N THR A 432 -3.67 -7.10 0.79
CA THR A 432 -4.50 -7.92 -0.10
C THR A 432 -4.20 -9.42 0.03
N ALA A 433 -2.93 -9.82 0.13
CA ALA A 433 -2.53 -11.21 0.25
C ALA A 433 -3.13 -11.92 1.50
N PRO A 434 -3.03 -11.37 2.74
CA PRO A 434 -3.67 -11.99 3.89
C PRO A 434 -5.21 -11.97 3.81
N LEU A 435 -5.82 -10.99 3.13
CA LEU A 435 -7.26 -11.05 2.84
C LEU A 435 -7.62 -12.18 1.86
N ILE A 436 -6.77 -12.44 0.85
CA ILE A 436 -6.95 -13.58 -0.06
C ILE A 436 -6.79 -14.89 0.69
N ALA A 437 -5.77 -15.02 1.54
CA ALA A 437 -5.59 -16.17 2.43
C ALA A 437 -6.84 -16.40 3.31
N ALA A 438 -7.44 -15.32 3.84
CA ALA A 438 -8.69 -15.37 4.58
C ALA A 438 -9.95 -15.61 3.72
N GLY A 439 -9.85 -15.59 2.38
CA GLY A 439 -10.94 -16.00 1.48
C GLY A 439 -11.37 -14.98 0.42
N CYS A 440 -10.72 -13.81 0.30
CA CYS A 440 -11.00 -12.87 -0.78
C CYS A 440 -10.71 -13.51 -2.15
N ILE A 441 -11.65 -13.36 -3.09
CA ILE A 441 -11.54 -13.89 -4.46
C ILE A 441 -11.31 -12.80 -5.52
N MET A 442 -10.86 -11.61 -5.10
CA MET A 442 -10.54 -10.48 -5.99
C MET A 442 -11.66 -10.04 -6.96
N MET A 443 -12.93 -10.11 -6.52
CA MET A 443 -14.08 -9.68 -7.31
C MET A 443 -14.15 -8.16 -7.55
N ARG A 444 -13.40 -7.36 -6.78
CA ARG A 444 -13.35 -5.87 -6.87
C ARG A 444 -14.70 -5.15 -6.70
N LYS A 445 -15.67 -5.77 -6.02
CA LYS A 445 -16.98 -5.19 -5.67
C LYS A 445 -17.11 -4.77 -4.18
N CYS A 446 -15.98 -4.49 -3.54
CA CYS A 446 -15.92 -4.20 -2.09
C CYS A 446 -16.81 -3.01 -1.68
N HIS A 447 -16.93 -2.01 -2.55
CA HIS A 447 -17.73 -0.79 -2.33
C HIS A 447 -19.24 -1.00 -2.50
N LEU A 448 -19.69 -2.11 -3.10
CA LEU A 448 -21.11 -2.36 -3.38
C LEU A 448 -21.82 -3.10 -2.25
N ASN A 449 -21.09 -3.51 -1.20
CA ASN A 449 -21.61 -4.35 -0.12
C ASN A 449 -22.05 -5.77 -0.54
N THR A 450 -21.74 -6.19 -1.77
CA THR A 450 -22.15 -7.50 -2.33
C THR A 450 -21.00 -8.51 -2.35
N CYS A 451 -20.14 -8.54 -1.33
CA CYS A 451 -19.01 -9.46 -1.30
C CYS A 451 -19.51 -10.91 -1.15
N PRO A 452 -19.27 -11.81 -2.13
CA PRO A 452 -19.88 -13.14 -2.15
C PRO A 452 -19.34 -14.10 -1.08
N VAL A 453 -18.19 -13.76 -0.50
CA VAL A 453 -17.41 -14.57 0.45
C VAL A 453 -17.34 -13.94 1.84
N GLY A 454 -18.19 -12.94 2.13
CA GLY A 454 -18.30 -12.36 3.47
C GLY A 454 -17.11 -11.53 3.95
N VAL A 455 -16.15 -11.19 3.09
CA VAL A 455 -14.96 -10.39 3.46
C VAL A 455 -15.26 -8.89 3.51
N ALA A 456 -15.75 -8.30 2.42
CA ALA A 456 -15.92 -6.85 2.27
C ALA A 456 -17.40 -6.43 2.22
N THR A 457 -18.18 -6.87 3.21
CA THR A 457 -19.63 -6.62 3.29
C THR A 457 -20.09 -6.52 4.75
N GLN A 458 -21.11 -5.69 4.98
CA GLN A 458 -21.87 -5.60 6.22
C GLN A 458 -23.24 -6.30 6.13
N ASP A 459 -23.59 -6.87 4.97
CA ASP A 459 -24.80 -7.66 4.81
C ASP A 459 -24.75 -8.94 5.68
N PRO A 460 -25.67 -9.13 6.64
CA PRO A 460 -25.64 -10.28 7.53
C PRO A 460 -25.77 -11.65 6.85
N VAL A 461 -26.43 -11.73 5.68
CA VAL A 461 -26.56 -12.98 4.91
C VAL A 461 -25.24 -13.31 4.23
N LEU A 462 -24.57 -12.31 3.65
CA LEU A 462 -23.28 -12.51 2.99
C LEU A 462 -22.14 -12.72 4.00
N ARG A 463 -22.17 -12.07 5.17
CA ARG A 463 -21.19 -12.29 6.25
C ARG A 463 -21.15 -13.74 6.73
N LYS A 464 -22.28 -14.43 6.77
CA LYS A 464 -22.36 -15.88 7.09
C LYS A 464 -21.58 -16.77 6.11
N ARG A 465 -21.22 -16.25 4.94
CA ARG A 465 -20.40 -16.97 3.93
C ARG A 465 -18.90 -16.82 4.18
N PHE A 466 -18.47 -16.04 5.16
CA PHE A 466 -17.06 -15.96 5.52
C PHE A 466 -16.59 -17.30 6.10
N LYS A 467 -15.50 -17.83 5.54
CA LYS A 467 -14.89 -19.12 5.92
C LYS A 467 -13.40 -18.99 6.25
N GLY A 468 -12.88 -17.77 6.32
CA GLY A 468 -11.50 -17.52 6.74
C GLY A 468 -11.30 -17.89 8.20
N THR A 469 -10.12 -18.39 8.53
CA THR A 469 -9.71 -18.68 9.89
C THR A 469 -8.35 -18.03 10.16
N PRO A 470 -7.99 -17.78 11.43
CA PRO A 470 -6.68 -17.25 11.78
C PRO A 470 -5.54 -18.12 11.22
N GLU A 471 -5.69 -19.44 11.22
CA GLU A 471 -4.69 -20.40 10.76
C GLU A 471 -4.32 -20.19 9.29
N HIS A 472 -5.27 -19.85 8.42
CA HIS A 472 -4.97 -19.55 7.02
C HIS A 472 -4.04 -18.34 6.88
N VAL A 473 -4.25 -17.31 7.71
CA VAL A 473 -3.44 -16.08 7.70
C VAL A 473 -2.06 -16.36 8.32
N ILE A 474 -2.02 -17.14 9.40
CA ILE A 474 -0.78 -17.58 10.05
C ILE A 474 0.08 -18.37 9.07
N ASN A 475 -0.49 -19.36 8.39
CA ASN A 475 0.19 -20.16 7.37
C ASN A 475 0.80 -19.27 6.28
N PHE A 476 0.04 -18.30 5.76
CA PHE A 476 0.55 -17.35 4.78
C PHE A 476 1.81 -16.62 5.26
N PHE A 477 1.78 -16.05 6.47
CA PHE A 477 2.93 -15.29 6.99
C PHE A 477 4.14 -16.18 7.28
N PHE A 478 3.93 -17.39 7.80
CA PHE A 478 5.02 -18.34 7.98
C PHE A 478 5.62 -18.79 6.65
N TYR A 479 4.82 -19.00 5.61
CA TYR A 479 5.35 -19.33 4.29
C TYR A 479 6.17 -18.18 3.69
N VAL A 480 5.68 -16.95 3.77
CA VAL A 480 6.48 -15.78 3.35
C VAL A 480 7.78 -15.69 4.15
N ALA A 481 7.74 -15.96 5.46
CA ALA A 481 8.93 -15.94 6.31
C ALA A 481 9.93 -17.06 5.97
N GLU A 482 9.46 -18.28 5.68
CA GLU A 482 10.33 -19.38 5.23
C GLU A 482 10.98 -19.06 3.89
N GLU A 483 10.26 -18.46 2.95
CA GLU A 483 10.84 -17.99 1.67
C GLU A 483 11.92 -16.93 1.90
N VAL A 484 11.72 -16.01 2.85
CA VAL A 484 12.76 -15.05 3.27
C VAL A 484 13.99 -15.78 3.80
N ARG A 485 13.82 -16.84 4.60
CA ARG A 485 14.95 -17.63 5.13
C ARG A 485 15.73 -18.32 4.01
N GLU A 486 15.03 -18.94 3.06
CA GLU A 486 15.65 -19.57 1.89
C GLU A 486 16.49 -18.55 1.10
N LEU A 487 15.94 -17.35 0.84
CA LEU A 487 16.66 -16.29 0.13
C LEU A 487 17.87 -15.77 0.90
N LEU A 488 17.75 -15.53 2.21
CA LEU A 488 18.89 -15.12 3.05
C LEU A 488 20.01 -16.18 3.02
N ALA A 489 19.65 -17.47 3.10
CA ALA A 489 20.59 -18.57 3.02
C ALA A 489 21.37 -18.58 1.68
N GLU A 490 20.65 -18.37 0.57
CA GLU A 490 21.23 -18.29 -0.77
C GLU A 490 22.10 -17.06 -1.00
N MET A 491 21.76 -15.94 -0.37
CA MET A 491 22.55 -14.71 -0.38
C MET A 491 23.79 -14.80 0.55
N GLY A 492 23.80 -15.74 1.50
CA GLY A 492 24.90 -15.93 2.45
C GLY A 492 24.81 -15.03 3.69
N TYR A 493 23.58 -14.80 4.17
CA TYR A 493 23.26 -13.99 5.35
C TYR A 493 22.39 -14.81 6.32
N THR A 494 22.55 -14.55 7.62
CA THR A 494 21.80 -15.26 8.67
C THR A 494 20.68 -14.42 9.26
N HIS A 495 20.72 -13.09 9.10
CA HIS A 495 19.73 -12.18 9.65
C HIS A 495 19.34 -11.12 8.63
N ILE A 496 18.07 -10.74 8.61
CA ILE A 496 17.56 -9.70 7.70
C ILE A 496 18.21 -8.34 7.95
N ASP A 497 18.59 -8.02 9.19
CA ASP A 497 19.25 -6.75 9.53
C ASP A 497 20.56 -6.54 8.78
N GLN A 498 21.27 -7.63 8.47
CA GLN A 498 22.55 -7.59 7.79
C GLN A 498 22.47 -7.10 6.35
N ILE A 499 21.28 -7.03 5.77
CA ILE A 499 21.06 -6.62 4.38
C ILE A 499 20.24 -5.32 4.27
N ILE A 500 19.77 -4.75 5.38
CA ILE A 500 18.93 -3.55 5.33
C ILE A 500 19.72 -2.38 4.75
N GLY A 501 19.23 -1.82 3.64
CA GLY A 501 19.87 -0.71 2.94
C GLY A 501 21.05 -1.09 2.03
N ASP A 502 21.37 -2.39 1.89
CA ASP A 502 22.42 -2.88 0.99
C ASP A 502 21.93 -2.96 -0.47
N SER A 503 21.53 -1.81 -1.03
CA SER A 503 20.97 -1.70 -2.37
C SER A 503 21.93 -2.10 -3.49
N ASP A 504 23.23 -2.20 -3.21
CA ASP A 504 24.29 -2.74 -4.05
C ASP A 504 24.17 -4.25 -4.32
N LEU A 505 23.36 -4.97 -3.54
CA LEU A 505 22.95 -6.35 -3.80
C LEU A 505 21.83 -6.47 -4.84
N LEU A 506 21.30 -5.35 -5.33
CA LEU A 506 20.35 -5.32 -6.43
C LEU A 506 21.05 -4.98 -7.75
N GLU A 507 20.55 -5.55 -8.83
CA GLU A 507 20.93 -5.18 -10.19
C GLU A 507 19.73 -5.23 -11.12
N LYS A 508 19.85 -4.55 -12.27
CA LYS A 508 18.86 -4.66 -13.34
C LYS A 508 19.01 -6.04 -14.00
N ARG A 509 17.89 -6.71 -14.29
CA ARG A 509 17.92 -7.96 -15.05
C ARG A 509 18.39 -7.76 -16.50
N ASP A 510 19.25 -8.65 -16.97
CA ASP A 510 19.78 -8.63 -18.34
C ASP A 510 18.73 -8.98 -19.43
N LEU A 511 17.78 -9.86 -19.10
CA LEU A 511 16.83 -10.49 -20.02
C LEU A 511 15.53 -9.68 -20.22
N ILE A 512 15.63 -8.37 -20.48
CA ILE A 512 14.42 -7.62 -20.84
C ILE A 512 14.19 -7.68 -22.35
N VAL A 513 13.41 -8.68 -22.78
CA VAL A 513 13.00 -8.88 -24.17
C VAL A 513 12.18 -7.69 -24.70
N HIS A 514 11.43 -7.00 -23.82
CA HIS A 514 10.54 -5.92 -24.22
C HIS A 514 11.30 -4.63 -24.59
N TRP A 515 11.10 -4.16 -25.81
CA TRP A 515 11.80 -3.02 -26.41
C TRP A 515 11.71 -1.73 -25.57
N LYS A 516 10.54 -1.39 -25.01
CA LYS A 516 10.36 -0.21 -24.12
C LYS A 516 11.18 -0.23 -22.82
N ALA A 517 11.59 -1.41 -22.36
CA ALA A 517 12.25 -1.55 -21.06
C ALA A 517 13.78 -1.60 -21.16
N ARG A 518 14.33 -1.57 -22.39
CA ARG A 518 15.78 -1.47 -22.64
C ARG A 518 16.37 -0.18 -22.04
N GLY A 519 15.65 0.93 -22.13
CA GLY A 519 16.07 2.25 -21.64
C GLY A 519 15.86 2.51 -20.14
N LEU A 520 15.35 1.55 -19.36
CA LEU A 520 15.13 1.76 -17.92
C LEU A 520 16.46 1.87 -17.18
N ASP A 521 16.61 2.90 -16.34
CA ASP A 521 17.73 3.06 -15.42
C ASP A 521 17.23 3.14 -13.97
N PHE A 522 17.87 2.39 -13.09
CA PHE A 522 17.57 2.28 -11.66
C PHE A 522 18.73 2.78 -10.77
N SER A 523 19.80 3.31 -11.37
CA SER A 523 21.01 3.77 -10.67
C SER A 523 20.73 4.69 -9.49
N LYS A 524 19.81 5.65 -9.65
CA LYS A 524 19.39 6.59 -8.58
C LYS A 524 18.74 5.89 -7.39
N MET A 525 17.94 4.84 -7.65
CA MET A 525 17.25 4.08 -6.60
C MET A 525 18.20 3.08 -5.91
N PHE A 526 19.17 2.54 -6.64
CA PHE A 526 20.21 1.66 -6.09
C PHE A 526 21.40 2.44 -5.50
N PHE A 527 21.32 3.77 -5.43
CA PHE A 527 22.34 4.57 -4.76
C PHE A 527 22.37 4.19 -3.27
N LYS A 528 23.58 3.89 -2.79
CA LYS A 528 23.86 3.57 -1.40
C LYS A 528 24.66 4.73 -0.78
N PRO A 529 24.10 5.47 0.18
CA PRO A 529 24.85 6.49 0.90
C PRO A 529 25.99 5.87 1.70
N ASP A 530 27.12 6.58 1.77
CA ASP A 530 28.25 6.16 2.61
C ASP A 530 27.95 6.45 4.08
N ALA A 531 27.72 5.39 4.86
CA ALA A 531 27.40 5.44 6.27
C ALA A 531 27.76 4.10 6.94
N PRO A 532 28.10 4.11 8.25
CA PRO A 532 28.29 2.86 8.98
C PRO A 532 26.97 2.09 9.10
N HIS A 533 27.05 0.77 9.26
CA HIS A 533 25.87 -0.11 9.16
C HIS A 533 24.79 0.22 10.23
N GLU A 534 25.19 0.60 11.43
CA GLU A 534 24.28 1.03 12.51
C GLU A 534 23.50 2.31 12.19
N ALA A 535 23.94 3.10 11.21
CA ALA A 535 23.27 4.32 10.76
C ALA A 535 22.31 4.08 9.58
N VAL A 536 22.31 2.89 8.95
CA VAL A 536 21.45 2.59 7.79
C VAL A 536 20.15 1.87 8.16
N HIS A 537 20.01 1.37 9.38
CA HIS A 537 18.80 0.70 9.86
C HIS A 537 18.40 1.19 11.26
N TRP A 538 17.21 0.79 11.72
CA TRP A 538 16.70 1.23 13.02
C TRP A 538 17.43 0.54 14.18
N THR A 539 18.09 1.35 15.03
CA THR A 539 18.94 0.85 16.13
C THR A 539 18.62 1.50 17.47
N GLU A 540 17.92 2.64 17.49
CA GLU A 540 17.60 3.36 18.73
C GLU A 540 16.19 3.97 18.70
N ARG A 541 15.61 4.16 19.89
CA ARG A 541 14.27 4.76 20.05
C ARG A 541 14.35 6.29 20.11
N GLN A 542 13.31 6.96 19.61
CA GLN A 542 13.16 8.40 19.79
C GLN A 542 13.01 8.75 21.28
N LYS A 543 13.64 9.84 21.70
CA LYS A 543 13.35 10.46 23.00
C LYS A 543 12.18 11.42 22.83
N HIS A 544 11.11 11.24 23.59
CA HIS A 544 9.93 12.11 23.53
C HIS A 544 9.94 13.13 24.69
N PRO A 545 9.66 14.43 24.46
CA PRO A 545 9.73 15.45 25.49
C PRO A 545 8.47 15.47 26.38
N ILE A 546 8.15 14.34 27.02
CA ILE A 546 6.90 14.13 27.79
C ILE A 546 7.13 13.87 29.29
N ASP A 547 8.38 13.94 29.74
CA ASP A 547 8.77 13.62 31.12
C ASP A 547 8.43 14.77 32.09
N ASP A 548 8.63 16.02 31.65
CA ASP A 548 8.51 17.23 32.50
C ASP A 548 7.17 17.99 32.33
N VAL A 549 6.19 17.37 31.68
CA VAL A 549 4.90 18.00 31.37
C VAL A 549 4.04 18.14 32.63
N LEU A 550 3.15 19.14 32.68
CA LEU A 550 2.35 19.44 33.87
C LEU A 550 1.51 18.24 34.33
N ASP A 551 0.95 17.49 33.39
CA ASP A 551 0.15 16.29 33.66
C ASP A 551 0.90 15.25 34.50
N ARG A 552 2.22 15.11 34.34
CA ARG A 552 3.06 14.19 35.14
C ARG A 552 3.24 14.64 36.59
N LYS A 553 2.94 15.89 36.90
CA LYS A 553 2.92 16.41 38.28
C LYS A 553 1.55 16.29 38.92
N LEU A 554 0.49 16.11 38.12
CA LEU A 554 -0.89 16.04 38.57
C LEU A 554 -1.37 14.58 38.80
N ILE A 555 -0.79 13.62 38.07
CA ILE A 555 -0.97 12.17 38.24
C ILE A 555 0.06 11.65 39.26
#